data_AF-A0A6L3Z3D5-F1
#
_entry.id   AF-A0A6L3Z3D5-F1
#
_cell.length_a   1.000
_cell.length_b   1.000
_cell.length_c   1.000
_cell.angle_alpha   90.00
_cell.angle_beta   90.00
_cell.angle_gamma   90.00
#
_symmetry.space_group_name_H-M   'P 1'
#
loop_
_entity.id
_entity.type
_entity.pdbx_description
1 polymer ?
#
loop_
_entity_poly.entity_id
_entity_poly.type
_entity_poly.pdbx_seq_one_letter_code
_entity_poly.pdbx_strand_id
1 'polypeptide(L)'
;MKHSWLFLGALVLAGCSQTASPTFDGGHYFMTGDANCTQYRLHKSGMQIACANASGQITGYRAPMTDQQLYVYQSNQAIAAQQNAAVSAQIAANNAAINAQTANTLQSVRRNAGFN
;
A
#
# COMPACT_ATOMS: atom_id res chain seq x y z
N MET A 1 37.52 5.14 -23.94
CA MET A 1 37.14 4.99 -22.50
C MET A 1 35.72 5.55 -22.38
N LYS A 2 34.67 4.82 -22.78
CA LYS A 2 33.95 3.73 -22.08
C LYS A 2 33.37 4.16 -20.71
N HIS A 3 32.14 4.69 -20.81
CA HIS A 3 30.97 4.50 -19.93
C HIS A 3 31.05 4.97 -18.46
N SER A 4 30.69 6.23 -18.23
CA SER A 4 30.13 6.71 -16.95
C SER A 4 28.73 7.29 -17.18
N TRP A 5 27.75 6.42 -17.41
CA TRP A 5 26.33 6.75 -17.55
C TRP A 5 25.50 5.82 -16.63
N LEU A 6 25.90 5.66 -15.36
CA LEU A 6 25.23 4.75 -14.41
C LEU A 6 25.08 5.37 -13.01
N PHE A 7 24.61 6.61 -12.90
CA PHE A 7 24.30 7.20 -11.58
C PHE A 7 23.06 8.12 -11.56
N LEU A 8 22.08 7.87 -12.44
CA LEU A 8 20.85 8.69 -12.52
C LEU A 8 19.57 7.84 -12.60
N GLY A 9 19.47 6.78 -11.80
CA GLY A 9 18.38 5.79 -11.94
C GLY A 9 17.78 5.25 -10.63
N ALA A 10 17.97 5.91 -9.48
CA ALA A 10 17.60 5.35 -8.18
C ALA A 10 16.58 6.16 -7.36
N LEU A 11 15.92 7.19 -7.92
CA LEU A 11 15.11 8.12 -7.11
C LEU A 11 13.63 8.23 -7.45
N VAL A 12 13.06 7.37 -8.30
CA VAL A 12 11.66 7.56 -8.72
C VAL A 12 10.86 6.31 -8.41
N LEU A 13 9.85 6.46 -7.54
CA LEU A 13 8.58 5.72 -7.45
C LEU A 13 8.11 5.38 -6.02
N ALA A 14 8.58 6.09 -4.98
CA ALA A 14 7.78 6.30 -3.77
C ALA A 14 6.62 7.31 -4.05
N GLY A 15 5.88 7.10 -5.14
CA GLY A 15 4.62 7.79 -5.37
C GLY A 15 3.56 7.03 -4.61
N CYS A 16 3.33 7.39 -3.35
CA CYS A 16 2.22 6.89 -2.57
C CYS A 16 0.94 7.11 -3.38
N SER A 17 0.38 6.04 -3.95
CA SER A 17 -0.94 6.12 -4.59
C SER A 17 -1.89 6.63 -3.53
N GLN A 18 -2.54 7.76 -3.81
CA GLN A 18 -3.56 8.30 -2.91
C GLN A 18 -4.71 7.28 -2.93
N THR A 19 -4.78 6.47 -1.89
CA THR A 19 -5.77 5.41 -1.75
C THR A 19 -7.01 6.03 -1.16
N ALA A 20 -8.16 5.77 -1.80
CA ALA A 20 -9.43 6.26 -1.28
C ALA A 20 -9.70 5.70 0.12
N SER A 21 -10.09 6.58 1.04
CA SER A 21 -10.48 6.24 2.41
C SER A 21 -11.76 6.98 2.82
N PRO A 22 -12.55 6.44 3.75
CA PRO A 22 -13.68 7.14 4.33
C PRO A 22 -13.21 8.36 5.10
N THR A 23 -13.86 9.50 4.86
CA THR A 23 -13.70 10.74 5.60
C THR A 23 -15.05 11.16 6.15
N PHE A 24 -15.09 11.56 7.42
CA PHE A 24 -16.31 11.99 8.09
C PHE A 24 -16.52 13.49 7.89
N ASP A 25 -17.64 13.88 7.30
CA ASP A 25 -18.04 15.28 7.12
C ASP A 25 -19.57 15.40 7.15
N GLY A 26 -20.10 16.49 7.70
CA GLY A 26 -21.55 16.74 7.73
C GLY A 26 -22.40 15.62 8.37
N GLY A 27 -21.84 14.79 9.26
CA GLY A 27 -22.55 13.68 9.91
C GLY A 27 -22.48 12.34 9.17
N HIS A 28 -21.81 12.27 8.03
CA HIS A 28 -21.74 11.07 7.19
C HIS A 28 -20.31 10.75 6.75
N TYR A 29 -20.07 9.49 6.41
CA TYR A 29 -18.80 9.06 5.82
C TYR A 29 -18.86 9.12 4.30
N PHE A 30 -17.83 9.69 3.67
CA PHE A 30 -17.68 9.75 2.23
C PHE A 30 -16.35 9.15 1.80
N MET A 31 -16.32 8.44 0.66
CA MET A 31 -15.05 7.96 0.09
C MET A 31 -14.33 9.12 -0.60
N THR A 32 -13.15 9.48 -0.11
CA THR A 32 -12.30 10.56 -0.63
C THR A 32 -10.85 10.11 -0.75
N GLY A 33 -10.00 10.88 -1.42
CA GLY A 33 -8.55 10.63 -1.43
C GLY A 33 -8.05 9.78 -2.60
N ASP A 34 -8.87 9.42 -3.59
CA ASP A 34 -8.35 8.98 -4.89
C ASP A 34 -8.09 10.16 -5.84
N ALA A 35 -7.46 9.89 -6.98
CA ALA A 35 -7.10 10.89 -7.98
C ALA A 35 -8.27 11.77 -8.47
N ASN A 36 -9.51 11.26 -8.41
CA ASN A 36 -10.70 12.01 -8.78
C ASN A 36 -11.26 12.82 -7.61
N CYS A 37 -10.96 12.48 -6.36
CA CYS A 37 -11.49 13.14 -5.17
C CYS A 37 -10.39 13.50 -4.17
N THR A 38 -9.32 14.13 -4.66
CA THR A 38 -8.21 14.62 -3.83
C THR A 38 -8.61 15.83 -2.98
N GLN A 39 -9.54 16.62 -3.49
CA GLN A 39 -10.17 17.75 -2.81
C GLN A 39 -11.68 17.53 -2.88
N TYR A 40 -12.42 18.00 -1.88
CA TYR A 40 -13.87 17.93 -1.92
C TYR A 40 -14.53 19.08 -1.17
N ARG A 41 -15.81 19.30 -1.44
CA ARG A 41 -16.66 20.25 -0.71
C ARG A 41 -18.03 19.65 -0.50
N LEU A 42 -18.63 19.89 0.67
CA LEU A 42 -20.01 19.49 0.94
C LEU A 42 -20.98 20.25 0.01
N HIS A 43 -21.90 19.53 -0.62
CA HIS A 43 -22.90 20.15 -1.48
C HIS A 43 -23.99 20.82 -0.64
N LYS A 44 -24.34 22.07 -0.95
CA LYS A 44 -25.26 22.86 -0.12
C LYS A 44 -26.68 22.31 -0.03
N SER A 45 -27.15 21.64 -1.08
CA SER A 45 -28.55 21.23 -1.22
C SER A 45 -28.78 19.72 -1.07
N GLY A 46 -27.74 18.96 -0.71
CA GLY A 46 -27.85 17.51 -0.69
C GLY A 46 -26.78 16.87 0.16
N MET A 47 -27.08 15.66 0.61
CA MET A 47 -26.18 14.81 1.38
C MET A 47 -25.19 14.17 0.40
N GLN A 48 -24.31 14.98 -0.19
CA GLN A 48 -23.30 14.55 -1.16
C GLN A 48 -22.11 15.50 -1.13
N ILE A 49 -20.95 15.02 -1.54
CA ILE A 49 -19.75 15.84 -1.74
C ILE A 49 -19.49 16.06 -3.23
N ALA A 50 -19.02 17.26 -3.58
CA ALA A 50 -18.44 17.55 -4.88
C ALA A 50 -16.95 17.23 -4.82
N CYS A 51 -16.49 16.27 -5.60
CA CYS A 51 -15.10 15.86 -5.69
C CYS A 51 -14.35 16.67 -6.74
N ALA A 52 -13.11 17.03 -6.44
CA ALA A 52 -12.20 17.69 -7.36
C ALA A 52 -10.83 16.99 -7.38
N ASN A 53 -10.22 17.02 -8.56
CA ASN A 53 -8.83 16.59 -8.74
C ASN A 53 -7.85 17.63 -8.16
N ALA A 54 -6.55 17.33 -8.22
CA ALA A 54 -5.51 18.20 -7.65
C ALA A 54 -5.49 19.60 -8.30
N SER A 55 -5.96 19.74 -9.54
CA SER A 55 -6.09 20.99 -10.26
C SER A 55 -7.36 21.78 -9.89
N GLY A 56 -8.17 21.29 -8.94
CA GLY A 56 -9.42 21.91 -8.51
C GLY A 56 -10.58 21.73 -9.50
N GLN A 57 -10.42 20.90 -10.53
CA GLN A 57 -11.50 20.62 -11.49
C GLN A 57 -12.47 19.61 -10.87
N ILE A 58 -13.76 19.92 -10.93
CA ILE A 58 -14.81 19.00 -10.48
C ILE A 58 -14.81 17.77 -11.36
N THR A 59 -14.68 16.59 -10.74
CA THR A 59 -14.67 15.29 -11.42
C THR A 59 -15.99 14.55 -11.25
N GLY A 60 -16.79 14.92 -10.24
CA GLY A 60 -18.08 14.32 -9.99
C GLY A 60 -18.59 14.57 -8.57
N TYR A 61 -19.69 13.89 -8.24
CA TYR A 61 -20.32 13.94 -6.93
C TYR A 61 -20.35 12.54 -6.30
N ARG A 62 -20.27 12.48 -4.97
CA ARG A 62 -20.35 11.21 -4.22
C ARG A 62 -21.38 11.32 -3.11
N ALA A 63 -22.23 10.32 -3.05
CA ALA A 63 -23.15 10.10 -1.94
C ALA A 63 -22.39 9.60 -0.70
N PRO A 64 -22.98 9.72 0.50
CA PRO A 64 -22.44 9.11 1.70
C PRO A 64 -22.41 7.59 1.55
N MET A 65 -21.44 6.98 2.22
CA MET A 65 -21.39 5.55 2.41
C MET A 65 -22.58 5.10 3.24
N THR A 66 -23.17 3.97 2.87
CA THR A 66 -24.13 3.29 3.75
C THR A 66 -23.39 2.62 4.90
N ASP A 67 -24.11 2.31 5.98
CA ASP A 67 -23.53 1.60 7.13
C ASP A 67 -22.93 0.25 6.71
N GLN A 68 -23.58 -0.45 5.79
CA GLN A 68 -23.08 -1.71 5.23
C GLN A 68 -21.75 -1.50 4.49
N GLN A 69 -21.63 -0.43 3.69
CA GLN A 69 -20.39 -0.12 2.97
C GLN A 69 -19.26 0.25 3.94
N LEU A 70 -19.58 0.99 5.01
CA LEU A 70 -18.62 1.34 6.03
C LEU A 70 -18.13 0.10 6.80
N TYR A 71 -19.06 -0.80 7.17
CA TYR A 71 -18.72 -2.06 7.83
C TYR A 71 -17.81 -2.93 6.96
N VAL A 72 -18.14 -3.09 5.67
CA VAL A 72 -17.31 -3.86 4.73
C VAL A 72 -15.93 -3.24 4.58
N TYR A 73 -15.83 -1.91 4.48
CA TYR A 73 -14.53 -1.25 4.41
C TYR A 73 -13.67 -1.53 5.65
N GLN A 74 -14.24 -1.38 6.85
CA GLN A 74 -13.52 -1.62 8.11
C GLN A 74 -13.08 -3.08 8.22
N SER A 75 -13.95 -4.03 7.87
CA SER A 75 -13.66 -5.46 7.84
C SER A 75 -12.49 -5.77 6.90
N ASN A 76 -12.54 -5.24 5.67
CA ASN A 76 -11.48 -5.44 4.68
C ASN A 76 -10.14 -4.85 5.16
N GLN A 77 -10.15 -3.71 5.84
CA GLN A 77 -8.94 -3.12 6.39
C GLN A 77 -8.31 -4.01 7.47
N ALA A 78 -9.13 -4.58 8.36
CA ALA A 78 -8.67 -5.50 9.39
C ALA A 78 -8.07 -6.78 8.78
N ILE A 79 -8.72 -7.35 7.76
CA ILE A 79 -8.23 -8.54 7.04
C ILE A 79 -6.90 -8.25 6.35
N ALA A 80 -6.79 -7.11 5.65
CA ALA A 80 -5.57 -6.71 4.97
C ALA A 80 -4.41 -6.53 5.96
N ALA A 81 -4.67 -5.92 7.12
CA ALA A 81 -3.66 -5.77 8.18
C ALA A 81 -3.18 -7.13 8.73
N GLN A 82 -4.10 -8.08 8.94
CA GLN A 82 -3.76 -9.43 9.39
C GLN A 82 -2.94 -10.21 8.36
N GLN A 83 -3.29 -10.13 7.07
CA GLN A 83 -2.55 -10.78 6.01
C GLN A 83 -1.12 -10.23 5.91
N ASN A 84 -0.95 -8.91 5.98
CA ASN A 84 0.37 -8.28 5.96
C ASN A 84 1.22 -8.73 7.16
N ALA A 85 0.63 -8.80 8.37
CA ALA A 85 1.31 -9.30 9.55
C ALA A 85 1.75 -10.78 9.38
N ALA A 86 0.86 -11.64 8.88
CA ALA A 86 1.14 -13.06 8.67
C ALA A 86 2.26 -13.28 7.63
N VAL A 87 2.21 -12.56 6.51
CA VAL A 87 3.25 -12.64 5.47
C VAL A 87 4.60 -12.16 6.00
N SER A 88 4.62 -11.05 6.75
CA SER A 88 5.86 -10.54 7.34
C SER A 88 6.50 -11.54 8.33
N ALA A 89 5.68 -12.19 9.16
CA ALA A 89 6.14 -13.22 10.09
C ALA A 89 6.67 -14.46 9.35
N GLN A 90 6.00 -14.88 8.27
CA GLN A 90 6.45 -16.00 7.44
C GLN A 90 7.78 -15.71 6.74
N ILE A 91 7.98 -14.50 6.23
CA ILE A 91 9.25 -14.09 5.62
C ILE A 91 10.38 -14.12 6.64
N ALA A 92 10.15 -13.61 7.85
CA ALA A 92 11.14 -13.63 8.93
C ALA A 92 11.52 -15.08 9.33
N ALA A 93 10.54 -15.96 9.47
CA ALA A 93 10.76 -17.37 9.78
C ALA A 93 11.54 -18.10 8.67
N ASN A 94 11.17 -17.87 7.40
CA ASN A 94 11.86 -18.47 6.25
C ASN A 94 13.31 -17.99 6.14
N ASN A 95 13.59 -16.72 6.36
CA ASN A 95 14.96 -16.18 6.34
C ASN A 95 15.85 -16.83 7.41
N ALA A 96 15.32 -17.06 8.61
CA ALA A 96 16.06 -17.76 9.66
C ALA A 96 16.39 -19.21 9.26
N ALA A 97 15.44 -19.92 8.64
CA ALA A 97 15.64 -21.28 8.16
C ALA A 97 16.69 -21.36 7.03
N ILE A 98 16.66 -20.44 6.06
CA ILE A 98 17.63 -20.39 4.96
C ILE A 98 19.06 -20.14 5.48
N ASN A 99 19.23 -19.25 6.45
CA ASN A 99 20.54 -18.98 7.05
C ASN A 99 21.11 -20.23 7.74
N ALA A 100 20.27 -20.98 8.46
CA ALA A 100 20.67 -22.24 9.09
C ALA A 100 21.04 -23.32 8.06
N GLN A 101 20.30 -23.42 6.95
CA GLN A 101 20.61 -24.37 5.87
C GLN A 101 21.93 -24.00 5.17
N THR A 102 22.13 -22.71 4.88
CA THR A 102 23.32 -22.23 4.19
C THR A 102 24.60 -22.52 4.99
N ALA A 103 24.57 -22.38 6.33
CA ALA A 103 25.70 -22.74 7.19
C ALA A 103 26.06 -24.24 7.10
N ASN A 104 25.05 -25.12 7.07
CA ASN A 104 25.27 -26.56 6.93
C ASN A 104 25.84 -26.92 5.54
N THR A 105 25.34 -26.28 4.47
CA THR A 105 25.85 -26.50 3.11
C THR A 105 27.29 -25.99 2.96
N LEU A 106 27.64 -24.86 3.58
CA LEU A 106 29.03 -24.35 3.54
C LEU A 106 30.00 -25.32 4.23
N GLN A 107 29.58 -25.93 5.34
CA GLN A 107 30.37 -26.93 6.05
C GLN A 107 30.54 -28.23 5.26
N SER A 108 29.52 -28.66 4.49
CA SER A 108 29.65 -29.84 3.63
C SER A 108 30.57 -29.57 2.44
N VAL A 109 30.48 -28.40 1.81
CA VAL A 109 31.37 -28.03 0.70
C VAL A 109 32.82 -27.91 1.18
N ARG A 110 33.08 -27.28 2.33
CA ARG A 110 34.44 -27.23 2.93
C ARG A 110 35.02 -28.61 3.20
N ARG A 111 34.21 -29.56 3.69
CA ARG A 111 34.65 -30.94 3.94
C ARG A 111 34.99 -31.69 2.66
N ASN A 112 34.28 -31.44 1.56
CA ASN A 112 34.56 -32.07 0.27
C ASN A 112 35.75 -31.43 -0.48
N ALA A 113 36.00 -30.12 -0.31
CA ALA A 113 37.10 -29.42 -0.97
C ALA A 113 38.48 -29.63 -0.30
N GLY A 114 38.53 -30.27 0.88
CA GLY A 114 39.77 -30.58 1.61
C GLY A 114 40.40 -31.94 1.30
N PHE A 115 39.89 -32.67 0.31
CA PHE A 115 40.46 -33.94 -0.18
C PHE A 115 40.96 -33.75 -1.63
N ASN A 116 42.15 -33.17 -1.77
CA ASN A 116 43.08 -33.36 -2.90
C ASN A 116 44.49 -33.03 -2.43
#